data_AF-A0A552UJB4-F1
#
_entry.id   AF-A0A552UJB4-F1
#
_cell.length_a   1.000
_cell.length_b   1.000
_cell.length_c   1.000
_cell.angle_alpha   90.00
_cell.angle_beta   90.00
_cell.angle_gamma   90.00
#
_symmetry.space_group_name_H-M   'P 1'
#
loop_
_entity.id
_entity.type
_entity.pdbx_description
1 polymer ?
#
loop_
_entity_poly.entity_id
_entity_poly.type
_entity_poly.pdbx_seq_one_letter_code
_entity_poly.pdbx_strand_id
1 'polypeptide(L)'
;MTSEATVADAPQATLIAVGAILESPVKGKDGETLGKIAEIMLTAGQGAIAYVVLARGGVLGVGETLHAISWCDFTVDPEDGALSLPLSGADLDARGGFDKDHWPAKPVE
;
A
#
# COMPACT_ATOMS: atom_id res chain seq x y z
N MET A 1 2.80 50.79 7.64
CA MET A 1 3.02 49.93 6.46
C MET A 1 2.94 48.50 6.96
N THR A 2 1.79 47.86 6.82
CA THR A 2 1.61 46.47 7.24
C THR A 2 1.88 45.62 6.01
N SER A 3 2.94 44.81 6.06
CA SER A 3 3.33 43.94 4.96
C SER A 3 2.42 42.73 4.96
N GLU A 4 1.60 42.60 3.92
CA GLU A 4 0.79 41.41 3.66
C GLU A 4 1.75 40.34 3.11
N ALA A 5 2.02 39.30 3.91
CA ALA A 5 2.77 38.16 3.43
C ALA A 5 1.88 37.36 2.49
N THR A 6 2.21 37.33 1.20
CA THR A 6 1.65 36.39 0.23
C THR A 6 1.83 34.97 0.76
N VAL A 7 0.73 34.33 1.14
CA VAL A 7 0.71 32.88 1.35
C VAL A 7 0.86 32.27 -0.03
N ALA A 8 2.06 31.80 -0.36
CA ALA A 8 2.29 31.04 -1.58
C ALA A 8 1.37 29.81 -1.54
N ASP A 9 0.65 29.59 -2.64
CA ASP A 9 -0.19 28.41 -2.88
C ASP A 9 0.71 27.16 -2.91
N ALA A 10 0.95 26.58 -1.74
CA ALA A 10 1.67 25.32 -1.62
C ALA A 10 0.78 24.22 -2.23
N PRO A 11 1.33 23.26 -3.00
CA PRO A 11 0.54 22.17 -3.58
C PRO A 11 -0.36 21.56 -2.52
N GLN A 12 -1.67 21.64 -2.73
CA GLN A 12 -2.64 21.09 -1.81
C GLN A 12 -2.40 19.59 -1.74
N ALA A 13 -2.17 19.05 -0.54
CA ALA A 13 -1.86 17.63 -0.38
C ALA A 13 -2.99 16.78 -0.99
N THR A 14 -2.65 15.88 -1.91
CA THR A 14 -3.60 14.89 -2.44
C THR A 14 -3.88 13.86 -1.35
N LEU A 15 -5.10 13.87 -0.82
CA LEU A 15 -5.56 12.94 0.20
C LEU A 15 -6.30 11.79 -0.45
N ILE A 16 -6.00 10.57 -0.01
CA ILE A 16 -6.70 9.36 -0.45
C ILE A 16 -7.36 8.75 0.77
N ALA A 17 -8.65 8.43 0.66
CA ALA A 17 -9.37 7.77 1.72
C ALA A 17 -8.83 6.34 1.89
N VAL A 18 -8.51 5.93 3.12
CA VAL A 18 -8.07 4.56 3.42
C VAL A 18 -9.08 3.51 2.92
N GLY A 19 -10.38 3.80 3.03
CA GLY A 19 -11.43 2.92 2.50
C GLY A 19 -11.44 2.76 0.97
N ALA A 20 -10.80 3.66 0.22
CA ALA A 20 -10.59 3.50 -1.22
C ALA A 20 -9.34 2.66 -1.55
N ILE A 21 -8.44 2.48 -0.58
CA ILE A 21 -7.23 1.65 -0.71
C ILE A 21 -7.52 0.21 -0.32
N LEU A 22 -8.28 -0.02 0.75
CA LEU A 22 -8.64 -1.36 1.19
C LEU A 22 -9.45 -2.09 0.11
N GLU A 23 -9.19 -3.40 -0.03
CA GLU A 23 -9.73 -4.29 -1.07
C GLU A 23 -9.39 -3.92 -2.53
N SER A 24 -8.67 -2.83 -2.77
CA SER A 24 -8.30 -2.39 -4.12
C SER A 24 -7.26 -3.32 -4.75
N PRO A 25 -7.40 -3.61 -6.05
CA PRO A 25 -6.45 -4.45 -6.78
C PRO A 25 -5.12 -3.71 -6.94
N VAL A 26 -4.01 -4.45 -6.81
CA VAL A 26 -2.67 -3.92 -7.07
C VAL A 26 -2.15 -4.46 -8.39
N LYS A 27 -1.69 -3.56 -9.26
CA LYS A 27 -1.09 -3.92 -10.55
C LYS A 27 0.41 -4.12 -10.45
N GLY A 28 0.93 -5.14 -11.12
CA GLY A 28 2.35 -5.40 -11.25
C GLY A 28 2.98 -4.67 -12.42
N LYS A 29 4.31 -4.80 -12.54
CA LYS A 29 5.11 -4.20 -13.61
C LYS A 29 4.76 -4.71 -15.02
N ASP A 30 4.08 -5.85 -15.11
CA ASP A 30 3.60 -6.49 -16.33
C ASP A 30 2.09 -6.24 -16.59
N GLY A 31 1.41 -5.47 -15.73
CA GLY A 31 -0.02 -5.21 -15.81
C GLY A 31 -0.90 -6.31 -15.19
N GLU A 32 -0.32 -7.41 -14.69
CA GLU A 32 -1.05 -8.43 -13.95
C GLU A 32 -1.62 -7.84 -12.64
N THR A 33 -2.78 -8.34 -12.19
CA THR A 33 -3.21 -8.08 -10.81
C THR A 33 -2.44 -8.98 -9.86
N LEU A 34 -1.59 -8.40 -9.02
CA LEU A 34 -0.77 -9.12 -8.06
C LEU A 34 -1.58 -9.66 -6.89
N GLY A 35 -2.65 -8.95 -6.51
CA GLY A 35 -3.47 -9.23 -5.34
C GLY A 35 -4.37 -8.05 -4.99
N LYS A 36 -4.84 -8.02 -3.74
CA LYS A 36 -5.63 -6.91 -3.18
C LYS A 36 -5.03 -6.41 -1.87
N ILE A 37 -5.24 -5.14 -1.55
CA ILE A 37 -4.87 -4.63 -0.23
C ILE A 37 -5.80 -5.22 0.83
N ALA A 38 -5.25 -5.95 1.78
CA ALA A 38 -5.97 -6.51 2.91
C ALA A 38 -6.04 -5.52 4.08
N GLU A 39 -4.90 -4.93 4.45
CA GLU A 39 -4.78 -4.07 5.63
C GLU A 39 -3.67 -3.02 5.46
N ILE A 40 -3.73 -1.97 6.29
CA ILE A 40 -2.67 -0.97 6.43
C ILE A 40 -2.18 -0.98 7.87
N MET A 41 -0.89 -1.23 8.06
CA MET A 41 -0.28 -1.30 9.39
C MET A 41 0.30 0.04 9.78
N LEU A 42 -0.08 0.53 10.96
CA LEU A 42 0.44 1.78 11.53
C LEU A 42 1.41 1.50 12.68
N THR A 43 2.46 2.30 12.75
CA THR A 43 3.33 2.38 13.92
C THR A 43 2.59 3.08 15.07
N ALA A 44 2.30 2.32 16.13
CA ALA A 44 1.71 2.90 17.34
C ALA A 44 2.61 3.99 17.93
N GLY A 45 2.02 5.14 18.27
CA GLY A 45 2.72 6.30 18.83
C GLY A 45 3.29 7.29 17.79
N GLN A 46 3.66 6.83 16.60
CA GLN A 46 4.09 7.72 15.50
C GLN A 46 2.95 8.06 14.54
N GLY A 47 1.94 7.17 14.42
CA GLY A 47 0.83 7.37 13.48
C GLY A 47 1.25 7.29 12.00
N ALA A 48 2.43 6.74 11.72
CA ALA A 48 2.95 6.56 10.37
C ALA A 48 2.66 5.15 9.84
N ILE A 49 2.48 5.03 8.52
CA ILE A 49 2.32 3.74 7.86
C ILE A 49 3.64 2.97 7.98
N ALA A 50 3.59 1.81 8.63
CA ALA A 50 4.70 0.87 8.71
C ALA A 50 4.84 0.11 7.38
N TYR A 51 3.73 -0.46 6.90
CA TYR A 51 3.62 -1.17 5.64
C TYR A 51 2.14 -1.41 5.28
N VAL A 52 1.90 -1.81 4.05
CA VAL A 52 0.62 -2.27 3.54
C VAL A 52 0.66 -3.77 3.33
N VAL A 53 -0.44 -4.45 3.62
CA VAL A 53 -0.56 -5.89 3.41
C VAL A 53 -1.27 -6.18 2.11
N LEU A 54 -0.55 -6.86 1.22
CA LEU A 54 -1.07 -7.38 -0.05
C LEU A 54 -1.44 -8.85 0.15
N ALA A 55 -2.73 -9.18 -0.03
CA ALA A 55 -3.20 -10.56 -0.10
C ALA A 55 -3.15 -11.06 -1.55
N ARG A 56 -2.47 -12.19 -1.77
CA ARG A 56 -2.30 -12.84 -3.08
C ARG A 56 -2.76 -14.29 -3.01
N GLY A 57 -3.50 -14.71 -4.04
CA GLY A 57 -4.04 -16.07 -4.13
C GLY A 57 -5.21 -16.32 -3.15
N GLY A 58 -5.75 -17.54 -3.19
CA GLY A 58 -6.89 -17.93 -2.36
C GLY A 58 -8.22 -17.28 -2.75
N VAL A 59 -9.23 -17.51 -1.91
CA VAL A 59 -10.56 -16.86 -2.01
C VAL A 59 -11.04 -16.54 -0.60
N LEU A 60 -11.34 -15.28 -0.31
CA LEU A 60 -11.99 -14.78 0.92
C LEU A 60 -11.53 -15.47 2.22
N GLY A 61 -10.27 -15.28 2.64
CA GLY A 61 -9.79 -15.77 3.93
C GLY A 61 -9.19 -17.18 3.92
N VAL A 62 -9.22 -17.88 2.79
CA VAL A 62 -8.71 -19.26 2.68
C VAL A 62 -7.67 -19.37 1.58
N GLY A 63 -6.47 -19.82 1.96
CA GLY A 63 -5.37 -20.10 1.05
C GLY A 63 -4.72 -18.84 0.44
N GLU A 64 -4.96 -17.68 1.03
CA GLU A 64 -4.26 -16.45 0.68
C GLU A 64 -2.87 -16.41 1.33
N THR A 65 -1.90 -15.85 0.61
CA THR A 65 -0.58 -15.53 1.13
C THR A 65 -0.50 -14.02 1.32
N LEU A 66 -0.07 -13.58 2.51
CA LEU A 66 0.06 -12.16 2.81
C LEU A 66 1.50 -11.69 2.60
N HIS A 67 1.65 -10.52 1.99
CA HIS A 67 2.95 -9.87 1.79
C HIS A 67 2.94 -8.48 2.43
N ALA A 68 4.00 -8.15 3.17
CA ALA A 68 4.17 -6.85 3.79
C ALA A 68 5.01 -5.97 2.86
N ILE A 69 4.39 -4.94 2.31
CA ILE A 69 4.98 -4.07 1.29
C ILE A 69 5.12 -2.65 1.85
N SER A 70 6.27 -2.03 1.66
CA SER A 70 6.46 -0.64 2.08
C SER A 70 5.47 0.27 1.34
N TRP A 71 4.87 1.24 2.03
CA TRP A 71 4.01 2.23 1.37
C TRP A 71 4.75 2.98 0.25
N CYS A 72 6.05 3.22 0.45
CA CYS A 72 6.89 3.92 -0.51
C CYS A 72 7.17 3.13 -1.80
N ASP A 73 6.90 1.82 -1.83
CA ASP A 73 7.08 1.00 -3.03
C ASP A 73 5.89 1.14 -3.99
N PHE A 74 4.75 1.63 -3.50
CA PHE A 74 3.56 1.81 -4.31
C PHE A 74 3.63 3.09 -5.12
N THR A 75 3.23 3.00 -6.37
CA THR A 75 2.78 4.15 -7.15
C THR A 75 1.27 4.22 -7.06
N VAL A 76 0.75 5.38 -6.66
CA VAL A 76 -0.68 5.66 -6.60
C VAL A 76 -1.04 6.61 -7.73
N ASP A 77 -2.01 6.22 -8.55
CA ASP A 77 -2.58 7.11 -9.55
C ASP A 77 -3.48 8.15 -8.86
N PRO A 78 -3.19 9.46 -8.96
CA PRO A 78 -3.99 10.48 -8.29
C PRO A 78 -5.38 10.69 -8.92
N GLU A 79 -5.64 10.19 -10.13
CA GLU A 79 -6.94 10.36 -10.80
C GLU A 79 -7.97 9.35 -10.31
N ASP A 80 -7.60 8.09 -10.16
CA ASP A 80 -8.51 6.99 -9.81
C ASP A 80 -8.12 6.20 -8.55
N GLY A 81 -6.98 6.52 -7.93
CA GLY A 81 -6.48 5.84 -6.73
C GLY A 81 -5.90 4.46 -7.00
N ALA A 82 -5.67 4.08 -8.25
CA ALA A 82 -5.12 2.78 -8.60
C ALA A 82 -3.71 2.59 -8.03
N LEU A 83 -3.46 1.40 -7.48
CA LEU A 83 -2.19 1.04 -6.86
C LEU A 83 -1.38 0.14 -7.78
N SER A 84 -0.09 0.43 -7.92
CA SER A 84 0.84 -0.41 -8.66
C SER A 84 2.17 -0.60 -7.94
N LEU A 85 2.81 -1.74 -8.21
CA LEU A 85 4.13 -2.12 -7.70
C LEU A 85 5.08 -2.46 -8.85
N PRO A 86 6.38 -2.15 -8.72
CA PRO A 86 7.41 -2.54 -9.69
C PRO A 86 7.81 -4.03 -9.56
N LEU A 87 6.86 -4.91 -9.23
CA LEU A 87 7.05 -6.34 -9.01
C LEU A 87 6.16 -7.15 -9.96
N SER A 88 6.58 -8.37 -10.27
CA SER A 88 5.74 -9.40 -10.90
C SER A 88 5.16 -10.34 -9.83
N GLY A 89 4.19 -11.17 -10.21
CA GLY A 89 3.66 -12.21 -9.34
C GLY A 89 4.76 -13.17 -8.84
N ALA A 90 5.68 -13.56 -9.72
CA ALA A 90 6.80 -14.44 -9.37
C ALA A 90 7.78 -13.80 -8.37
N ASP A 91 7.99 -12.49 -8.43
CA ASP A 91 8.82 -11.77 -7.45
C ASP A 91 8.20 -11.87 -6.04
N LEU A 92 6.87 -11.76 -5.93
CA LEU A 92 6.15 -11.91 -4.66
C LEU A 92 6.18 -13.34 -4.15
N ASP A 93 5.93 -14.31 -5.03
CA ASP A 93 5.94 -15.73 -4.68
C ASP A 93 7.33 -16.16 -4.15
N ALA A 94 8.41 -15.54 -4.63
CA ALA A 94 9.78 -15.79 -4.18
C ALA A 94 10.16 -15.11 -2.84
N ARG A 95 9.57 -13.96 -2.51
CA ARG A 95 9.84 -13.23 -1.24
C ARG A 95 9.30 -13.94 0.00
N GLY A 96 8.42 -14.93 -0.21
CA GLY A 96 7.67 -15.55 0.87
C GLY A 96 6.59 -14.61 1.42
N GLY A 97 5.66 -15.18 2.16
CA GLY A 97 4.61 -14.43 2.82
C GLY A 97 4.49 -14.80 4.30
N PHE A 98 3.49 -14.23 4.95
CA PHE A 98 3.14 -14.54 6.33
C PHE A 98 1.66 -14.90 6.43
N ASP A 99 1.31 -15.63 7.50
CA ASP A 99 -0.08 -15.90 7.83
C ASP A 99 -0.68 -14.74 8.63
N LYS A 100 -2.00 -14.54 8.52
CA LYS A 100 -2.77 -13.53 9.27
C LYS A 100 -2.65 -13.62 10.80
N ASP A 101 -2.07 -14.70 11.33
CA ASP A 101 -1.88 -14.91 12.76
C ASP A 101 -0.45 -14.51 13.21
N HIS A 102 0.45 -14.16 12.28
CA HIS A 102 1.86 -13.85 12.54
C HIS A 102 2.32 -12.59 11.77
N TRP A 103 1.85 -11.42 12.23
CA TRP A 103 2.17 -10.14 11.59
C TRP A 103 3.63 -9.71 11.85
N PRO A 104 4.37 -9.28 10.82
CA PRO A 104 5.74 -8.84 11.00
C PRO A 104 5.81 -7.44 11.63
N ALA A 105 6.82 -7.19 12.47
CA ALA A 105 7.02 -5.89 13.11
C ALA A 105 7.56 -4.81 12.14
N LYS A 106 8.10 -5.23 10.99
CA LYS A 106 8.61 -4.39 9.89
C LYS A 106 8.34 -5.09 8.56
N PRO A 107 8.25 -4.38 7.42
CA PRO A 107 8.11 -5.06 6.13
C PRO A 107 9.26 -6.04 5.90
N VAL A 108 8.95 -7.16 5.24
CA VAL A 108 9.93 -8.17 4.85
C VAL A 108 10.56 -7.67 3.54
N GLU A 109 11.87 -7.48 3.52
CA GLU A 109 12.61 -7.02 2.32
C GLU A 109 12.59 -8.10 1.23
#